data_AF-A0A2E2T1Y9-F1
#
_entry.id   AF-A0A2E2T1Y9-F1
#
_cell.length_a   1.000
_cell.length_b   1.000
_cell.length_c   1.000
_cell.angle_alpha   90.00
_cell.angle_beta   90.00
_cell.angle_gamma   90.00
#
_symmetry.space_group_name_H-M   'P 1'
#
loop_
_entity.id
_entity.type
_entity.pdbx_description
1 polymer ?
#
loop_
_entity_poly.entity_id
_entity_poly.type
_entity_poly.pdbx_seq_one_letter_code
_entity_poly.pdbx_strand_id
1 'polypeptide(L)'
;MTTKARLNICTTCTASSAEGATDPRHGRELFDKMVESCAKQDMPFDIRAVECLTNCKSGCSVALSGPGKWGYVYGNLDTGMIDDLCELGRRYAGTNDGIVPWRERPESLRRNVIARIPPLD
;
A
#
# COMPACT_ATOMS: atom_id res chain seq x y z
N MET A 1 -18.91 14.09 0.16
CA MET A 1 -18.39 12.75 -0.21
C MET A 1 -17.36 12.37 0.84
N THR A 2 -17.67 11.44 1.73
CA THR A 2 -16.70 10.91 2.71
C THR A 2 -15.65 10.14 1.92
N THR A 3 -14.49 10.76 1.70
CA THR A 3 -13.39 10.12 0.98
C THR A 3 -12.76 9.08 1.91
N LYS A 4 -13.11 7.80 1.68
CA LYS A 4 -12.51 6.64 2.35
C LYS A 4 -10.97 6.71 2.26
N ALA A 5 -10.31 6.07 3.21
CA ALA A 5 -8.88 5.82 3.13
C ALA A 5 -8.53 5.12 1.81
N ARG A 6 -7.31 5.28 1.32
CA ARG A 6 -6.85 4.74 0.04
C ARG A 6 -5.56 3.96 0.22
N LEU A 7 -5.50 2.80 -0.42
CA LEU A 7 -4.27 2.05 -0.69
C LEU A 7 -3.91 2.26 -2.16
N ASN A 8 -2.94 3.11 -2.41
CA ASN A 8 -2.49 3.50 -3.74
C ASN A 8 -1.31 2.60 -4.13
N ILE A 9 -1.42 1.83 -5.21
CA ILE A 9 -0.43 0.85 -5.63
C ILE A 9 0.26 1.35 -6.89
N CYS A 10 1.59 1.44 -6.84
CA CYS A 10 2.40 1.82 -8.00
C CYS A 10 2.40 0.70 -9.03
N THR A 11 1.77 0.89 -10.18
CA THR A 11 1.65 -0.17 -11.21
C THR A 11 2.84 -0.23 -12.15
N THR A 12 3.73 0.75 -12.12
CA THR A 12 4.92 0.79 -12.98
C THR A 12 6.21 0.37 -12.28
N CYS A 13 6.18 0.02 -10.99
CA CYS A 13 7.38 -0.42 -10.28
C CYS A 13 7.72 -1.90 -10.54
N THR A 14 8.99 -2.23 -10.38
CA THR A 14 9.50 -3.60 -10.35
C THR A 14 9.94 -3.91 -8.92
N ALA A 15 9.76 -5.15 -8.46
CA ALA A 15 10.34 -5.66 -7.22
C ALA A 15 11.84 -5.32 -7.11
N SER A 16 12.28 -4.92 -5.92
CA SER A 16 13.68 -4.55 -5.64
C SER A 16 14.65 -5.72 -5.75
N SER A 17 14.15 -6.95 -5.67
CA SER A 17 14.89 -8.20 -5.87
C SER A 17 15.04 -8.61 -7.34
N ALA A 18 14.38 -7.93 -8.27
CA ALA A 18 14.46 -8.29 -9.69
C ALA A 18 15.74 -7.77 -10.34
N GLU A 19 16.30 -8.56 -11.26
CA GLU A 19 17.52 -8.20 -12.00
C GLU A 19 17.28 -7.12 -13.08
N GLY A 20 16.02 -6.87 -13.43
CA GLY A 20 15.66 -5.91 -14.47
C GLY A 20 14.16 -5.67 -14.57
N ALA A 21 13.77 -4.88 -15.56
CA ALA A 21 12.37 -4.62 -15.85
C ALA A 21 11.63 -5.92 -16.22
N THR A 22 10.37 -6.04 -15.80
CA THR A 22 9.49 -7.16 -16.13
C THR A 22 8.27 -6.70 -16.93
N ASP A 23 7.63 -7.63 -17.62
CA ASP A 23 6.34 -7.44 -18.29
C ASP A 23 5.43 -8.67 -18.04
N PRO A 24 4.33 -8.52 -17.28
CA PRO A 24 3.88 -7.30 -16.63
C PRO A 24 4.85 -6.81 -15.54
N ARG A 25 4.76 -5.51 -15.20
CA ARG A 25 5.50 -4.95 -14.07
C ARG A 25 5.02 -5.61 -12.77
N HIS A 26 5.92 -6.00 -11.87
CA HIS A 26 5.53 -6.60 -10.58
C HIS A 26 4.55 -5.74 -9.77
N GLY A 27 4.61 -4.41 -9.90
CA GLY A 27 3.64 -3.50 -9.29
C GLY A 27 2.22 -3.66 -9.86
N ARG A 28 2.10 -3.98 -11.14
CA ARG A 28 0.82 -4.30 -11.79
C ARG A 28 0.26 -5.62 -11.27
N GLU A 29 1.10 -6.65 -11.16
CA GLU A 29 0.70 -7.95 -10.59
C GLU A 29 0.21 -7.81 -9.14
N LEU A 30 0.90 -6.99 -8.34
CA LEU A 30 0.48 -6.68 -6.97
C LEU A 30 -0.90 -5.99 -6.94
N PHE A 31 -1.14 -5.03 -7.83
CA PHE A 31 -2.43 -4.35 -7.93
C PHE A 31 -3.56 -5.31 -8.30
N ASP A 32 -3.36 -6.14 -9.34
CA ASP A 32 -4.39 -7.06 -9.82
C ASP A 32 -4.78 -8.09 -8.73
N LYS A 33 -3.80 -8.65 -8.02
CA LYS A 33 -4.05 -9.57 -6.90
C LYS A 33 -4.73 -8.89 -5.70
N MET A 34 -4.37 -7.65 -5.38
CA MET A 34 -5.05 -6.89 -4.34
C MET A 34 -6.53 -6.65 -4.68
N VAL A 35 -6.82 -6.30 -5.93
CA VAL A 35 -8.20 -6.13 -6.42
C VAL A 35 -8.97 -7.45 -6.35
N GLU A 36 -8.39 -8.55 -6.83
CA GLU A 36 -9.01 -9.88 -6.78
C GLU A 36 -9.33 -10.30 -5.34
N SER A 37 -8.36 -10.16 -4.43
CA SER A 37 -8.52 -10.53 -3.02
C SER A 37 -9.61 -9.71 -2.31
N CYS A 38 -9.76 -8.43 -2.68
CA CYS A 38 -10.72 -7.52 -2.07
C CYS A 38 -12.08 -7.50 -2.77
N ALA A 39 -12.22 -8.07 -3.97
CA ALA A 39 -13.43 -7.93 -4.80
C ALA A 39 -14.72 -8.43 -4.13
N LYS A 40 -14.61 -9.37 -3.18
CA LYS A 40 -15.75 -9.99 -2.47
C LYS A 40 -15.94 -9.45 -1.05
N GLN A 41 -15.13 -8.47 -0.63
CA GLN A 41 -15.12 -7.96 0.74
C GLN A 41 -15.56 -6.50 0.75
N ASP A 42 -16.39 -6.09 1.72
CA ASP A 42 -16.66 -4.67 1.95
C ASP A 42 -15.48 -4.06 2.71
N MET A 43 -14.50 -3.56 1.95
CA MET A 43 -13.29 -2.98 2.52
C MET A 43 -13.54 -1.54 2.99
N PRO A 44 -13.03 -1.13 4.16
CA PRO A 44 -13.17 0.23 4.68
C PRO A 44 -12.26 1.25 3.96
N PHE A 45 -11.55 0.83 2.92
CA PHE A 45 -10.66 1.65 2.10
C PHE A 45 -10.82 1.31 0.61
N ASP A 46 -10.42 2.24 -0.25
CA ASP A 46 -10.36 2.04 -1.69
C ASP A 46 -8.96 1.56 -2.13
N ILE A 47 -8.91 0.66 -3.10
CA ILE A 47 -7.67 0.33 -3.82
C ILE A 47 -7.58 1.21 -5.07
N ARG A 48 -6.44 1.85 -5.30
CA ARG A 48 -6.22 2.73 -6.45
C ARG A 48 -4.90 2.39 -7.14
N ALA A 49 -4.94 2.25 -8.46
CA ALA A 49 -3.73 2.23 -9.26
C ALA A 49 -3.18 3.66 -9.34
N VAL A 50 -1.88 3.81 -9.18
CA VAL A 50 -1.15 5.06 -9.45
C VAL A 50 0.04 4.77 -10.35
N GLU A 51 0.45 5.76 -11.13
CA GLU A 51 1.51 5.58 -12.11
C GLU A 51 2.87 5.36 -11.43
N CYS A 52 3.31 6.25 -10.54
CA CYS A 52 4.64 6.18 -9.94
C CYS A 52 4.66 6.75 -8.51
N LEU A 53 5.48 6.14 -7.65
CA LEU A 53 5.79 6.64 -6.30
C LEU A 53 7.28 7.00 -6.13
N THR A 54 8.06 6.98 -7.22
CA THR A 54 9.51 7.25 -7.28
C THR A 54 10.38 6.39 -6.34
N ASN A 55 9.82 5.33 -5.78
CA ASN A 55 10.46 4.47 -4.79
C ASN A 55 11.04 3.18 -5.40
N CYS A 56 11.52 3.24 -6.65
CA CYS A 56 11.89 2.05 -7.43
C CYS A 56 13.00 1.19 -6.77
N LYS A 57 13.91 1.79 -5.99
CA LYS A 57 14.94 1.04 -5.23
C LYS A 57 14.35 0.11 -4.17
N SER A 58 13.10 0.32 -3.79
CA SER A 58 12.37 -0.47 -2.80
C SER A 58 10.99 -0.86 -3.34
N GLY A 59 10.93 -1.27 -4.61
CA GLY A 59 9.72 -1.83 -5.20
C GLY A 59 9.43 -3.26 -4.69
N CYS A 60 8.20 -3.77 -4.77
CA CYS A 60 6.99 -3.02 -5.13
C CYS A 60 6.60 -2.03 -4.03
N SER A 61 5.86 -0.98 -4.38
CA SER A 61 5.53 0.11 -3.45
C SER A 61 4.05 0.45 -3.45
N VAL A 62 3.55 0.78 -2.26
CA VAL A 62 2.19 1.28 -2.04
C VAL A 62 2.22 2.50 -1.13
N ALA A 63 1.20 3.34 -1.24
CA ALA A 63 0.99 4.47 -0.34
C ALA A 63 -0.40 4.43 0.30
N LEU A 64 -0.45 4.58 1.63
CA LEU A 64 -1.69 4.79 2.36
C LEU A 64 -1.95 6.29 2.49
N SER A 65 -3.17 6.72 2.21
CA SER A 65 -3.58 8.11 2.36
C SER A 65 -5.05 8.24 2.76
N GLY A 66 -5.39 9.35 3.41
CA GLY A 66 -6.76 9.69 3.78
C GLY A 66 -6.86 11.15 4.24
N PRO A 67 -8.04 11.78 4.17
CA PRO A 67 -8.23 13.17 4.60
C PRO A 67 -7.84 13.35 6.08
N GLY A 68 -7.04 14.38 6.39
CA GLY A 68 -6.60 14.66 7.76
C GLY A 68 -5.71 13.60 8.41
N LYS A 69 -5.26 12.60 7.64
CA LYS A 69 -4.47 11.46 8.14
C LYS A 69 -3.02 11.54 7.68
N TRP A 70 -2.11 11.18 8.58
CA TRP A 70 -0.73 10.86 8.21
C TRP A 70 -0.72 9.75 7.15
N GLY A 71 -0.07 9.98 6.03
CA GLY A 71 0.15 8.97 5.00
C GLY A 71 1.35 8.09 5.30
N TYR A 72 1.43 6.95 4.61
CA TYR A 72 2.60 6.08 4.57
C TYR A 72 3.03 5.80 3.14
N VAL A 73 4.33 5.58 2.95
CA VAL A 73 4.87 4.85 1.80
C VAL A 73 5.50 3.57 2.31
N TYR A 74 5.07 2.44 1.76
CA TYR A 74 5.67 1.13 1.98
C TYR A 74 6.39 0.65 0.73
N GLY A 75 7.49 -0.10 0.93
CA GLY A 75 8.30 -0.68 -0.13
C GLY A 75 8.70 -2.12 0.16
N ASN A 76 9.46 -2.74 -0.75
CA ASN A 76 9.90 -4.14 -0.69
C ASN A 76 8.72 -5.10 -0.52
N LEU A 77 7.64 -4.83 -1.25
CA LEU A 77 6.42 -5.61 -1.20
C LEU A 77 6.40 -6.63 -2.34
N ASP A 78 5.71 -7.73 -2.10
CA ASP A 78 5.43 -8.77 -3.09
C ASP A 78 4.01 -9.32 -2.92
N THR A 79 3.64 -10.24 -3.80
CA THR A 79 2.30 -10.82 -3.85
C THR A 79 2.01 -11.88 -2.77
N GLY A 80 2.99 -12.25 -1.95
CA GLY A 80 2.81 -13.06 -0.75
C GLY A 80 2.28 -12.26 0.44
N MET A 81 2.30 -10.93 0.36
CA MET A 81 1.89 -10.02 1.46
C MET A 81 0.46 -9.47 1.32
N ILE A 82 -0.37 -10.05 0.44
CA ILE A 82 -1.71 -9.52 0.11
C ILE A 82 -2.62 -9.44 1.35
N ASP A 83 -2.68 -10.51 2.14
CA ASP A 83 -3.53 -10.54 3.34
C ASP A 83 -3.07 -9.51 4.38
N ASP A 84 -1.77 -9.39 4.57
CA ASP A 84 -1.16 -8.40 5.47
C ASP A 84 -1.41 -6.96 4.99
N LEU A 85 -1.34 -6.71 3.67
CA LEU A 85 -1.66 -5.40 3.10
C LEU A 85 -3.15 -5.06 3.27
N CYS A 86 -4.04 -6.04 3.11
CA CYS A 86 -5.46 -5.86 3.39
C CYS A 86 -5.71 -5.50 4.85
N GLU A 87 -5.07 -6.23 5.77
CA GLU A 87 -5.18 -5.99 7.21
C GLU A 87 -4.61 -4.63 7.60
N LEU A 88 -3.44 -4.26 7.07
CA LEU A 88 -2.86 -2.94 7.27
C LEU A 88 -3.81 -1.83 6.78
N GLY A 89 -4.43 -2.01 5.61
CA GLY A 89 -5.42 -1.08 5.07
C GLY A 89 -6.64 -0.92 5.98
N ARG A 90 -7.16 -2.02 6.56
CA ARG A 90 -8.28 -1.98 7.53
C ARG A 90 -7.90 -1.20 8.78
N ARG A 91 -6.73 -1.50 9.36
CA ARG A 91 -6.21 -0.79 10.54
C ARG A 91 -6.04 0.69 10.27
N TYR A 92 -5.42 1.04 9.16
CA TYR A 92 -5.24 2.43 8.74
C TYR A 92 -6.58 3.16 8.57
N ALA A 93 -7.55 2.52 7.93
CA ALA A 93 -8.90 3.07 7.77
C ALA A 93 -9.57 3.37 9.13
N GLY A 94 -9.36 2.51 10.13
CA GLY A 94 -9.91 2.67 11.49
C GLY A 94 -9.22 3.70 12.37
N THR A 95 -8.06 4.24 12.00
CA THR A 95 -7.40 5.33 12.74
C THR A 95 -8.13 6.66 12.55
N ASN A 96 -7.97 7.62 13.45
CA ASN A 96 -8.43 9.00 13.22
C ASN A 96 -7.33 9.85 12.58
N ASP A 97 -6.09 9.65 13.00
CA ASP A 97 -4.93 10.47 12.63
C ASP A 97 -4.04 9.84 11.54
N GLY A 98 -4.36 8.63 11.08
CA GLY A 98 -3.54 7.90 10.12
C GLY A 98 -2.35 7.18 10.73
N ILE A 99 -2.19 7.11 12.05
CA ILE A 99 -1.05 6.42 12.67
C ILE A 99 -1.45 5.03 13.15
N VAL A 100 -1.01 3.99 12.42
CA VAL A 100 -1.15 2.59 12.89
C VAL A 100 0.00 2.28 13.86
N PRO A 101 -0.29 1.94 15.14
CA PRO A 101 0.73 1.59 16.13
C PRO A 101 1.63 0.46 15.65
N TRP A 102 2.94 0.54 15.94
CA TRP A 102 3.93 -0.41 15.40
C TRP A 102 3.59 -1.87 15.72
N ARG A 103 3.12 -2.16 16.94
CA ARG A 103 2.74 -3.52 17.39
C ARG A 103 1.52 -4.07 16.65
N GLU A 104 0.65 -3.19 16.18
CA GLU A 104 -0.58 -3.56 15.47
C GLU A 104 -0.36 -3.77 13.97
N ARG A 105 0.80 -3.37 13.44
CA ARG A 105 1.13 -3.66 12.04
C ARG A 105 1.40 -5.16 11.87
N PRO A 106 0.97 -5.76 10.76
CA PRO A 106 1.39 -7.10 10.37
C PRO A 106 2.90 -7.22 10.40
N GLU A 107 3.40 -8.35 10.89
CA GLU A 107 4.82 -8.53 11.19
C GLU A 107 5.70 -8.34 9.94
N SER A 108 5.25 -8.89 8.80
CA SER A 108 5.89 -8.78 7.49
C SER A 108 6.06 -7.33 7.01
N LEU A 109 5.23 -6.40 7.49
CA LEU A 109 5.21 -5.01 7.04
C LEU A 109 5.88 -4.03 8.04
N ARG A 110 6.20 -4.47 9.26
CA ARG A 110 6.75 -3.59 10.32
C ARG A 110 8.04 -2.88 9.92
N ARG A 111 8.84 -3.48 9.03
CA ARG A 111 10.14 -2.97 8.57
C ARG A 111 10.09 -2.36 7.16
N ASN A 112 8.91 -2.31 6.55
CA ASN A 112 8.74 -1.94 5.14
C ASN A 112 8.32 -0.47 4.95
N VAL A 113 8.18 0.29 6.06
CA VAL A 113 7.90 1.73 5.99
C VAL A 113 9.11 2.47 5.45
N ILE A 114 8.91 3.17 4.34
CA ILE A 114 9.90 4.04 3.70
C ILE A 114 9.78 5.46 4.23
N ALA A 115 8.54 5.96 4.34
CA ALA A 115 8.26 7.30 4.78
C ALA A 115 6.88 7.41 5.44
N ARG A 116 6.74 8.43 6.29
CA ARG A 116 5.44 8.98 6.67
C ARG A 116 5.27 10.34 6.01
N ILE A 117 4.06 10.59 5.53
CA ILE A 117 3.68 11.84 4.88
C ILE A 117 2.77 12.60 5.86
N PRO A 118 3.10 13.85 6.25
CA PRO A 118 2.21 14.65 7.08
C PRO A 118 0.80 14.76 6.46
N PRO A 119 -0.26 14.86 7.29
CA PRO A 119 -1.59 15.16 6.79
C PRO A 119 -1.56 16.49 6.02
N LEU A 120 -2.38 16.58 4.97
CA LEU A 120 -2.64 17.84 4.29
C LEU A 120 -3.76 18.57 5.04
N ASP A 121 -3.57 19.88 5.21
CA ASP A 121 -4.48 20.80 5.91
C ASP A 121 -5.86 20.91 5.24
#